data_AF-A0A8H7XK63-F1
#
_entry.id   AF-A0A8H7XK63-F1
#
_cell.length_a   1.000
_cell.length_b   1.000
_cell.length_c   1.000
_cell.angle_alpha   90.00
_cell.angle_beta   90.00
_cell.angle_gamma   90.00
#
_symmetry.space_group_name_H-M   'P 1'
#
loop_
_entity.id
_entity.type
_entity.pdbx_description
1 polymer ?
#
loop_
_entity_poly.entity_id
_entity_poly.type
_entity_poly.pdbx_seq_one_letter_code
_entity_poly.pdbx_strand_id
1 'polypeptide(L)'
;MLADGGVYSDLDTSCMKPIEEWIPSWLDESTINAIIGVENDDNTDKKFRRPVSFSQRTWMAKPGHPIFKTIVEDVMLYLEDIPRDQDTGVAGSEDGEGDIMEVIGSAGFTNTVMENMGKTLGRKVEWSEIQGLKEPTLFGDVLILPINGFGSGQEHSHSSDPDYGEILVKHHADGVESIALTAADVTIDEEPKVEVQVLEPTTTDNVEESDLSYQAENDTNETEIETQGDETPV
;
A
#
# COMPACT_ATOMS: atom_id res chain seq x y z
N MET A 1 3.36 3.26 -0.26
CA MET A 1 2.77 4.44 0.42
C MET A 1 3.81 5.46 0.86
N LEU A 2 4.68 5.21 1.85
CA LEU A 2 5.59 6.27 2.34
C LEU A 2 6.60 6.77 1.29
N ALA A 3 7.32 5.86 0.62
CA ALA A 3 8.38 6.24 -0.33
C ALA A 3 7.82 6.80 -1.65
N ASP A 4 6.88 6.08 -2.26
CA ASP A 4 6.43 6.35 -3.64
C ASP A 4 5.01 6.95 -3.74
N GLY A 5 4.28 7.07 -2.62
CA GLY A 5 2.87 7.43 -2.65
C GLY A 5 2.04 6.41 -3.44
N GLY A 6 1.10 6.92 -4.23
CA GLY A 6 0.23 6.15 -5.12
C GLY A 6 -1.09 5.74 -4.47
N VAL A 7 -1.69 4.69 -5.04
CA VAL A 7 -2.91 4.05 -4.53
C VAL A 7 -2.53 2.70 -3.94
N TYR A 8 -3.01 2.43 -2.73
CA TYR A 8 -3.02 1.11 -2.13
C TYR A 8 -4.47 0.61 -2.07
N SER A 9 -4.69 -0.66 -2.35
CA SER A 9 -5.99 -1.32 -2.17
C SER A 9 -5.79 -2.80 -1.87
N ASP A 10 -6.61 -3.37 -0.99
CA ASP A 10 -6.60 -4.80 -0.69
C ASP A 10 -6.99 -5.64 -1.93
N LEU A 11 -6.50 -6.88 -1.96
CA LEU A 11 -6.70 -7.79 -3.10
C LEU A 11 -8.16 -8.16 -3.36
N ASP A 12 -9.00 -8.09 -2.34
CA ASP A 12 -10.44 -8.39 -2.37
C ASP A 12 -11.28 -7.12 -2.60
N THR A 13 -10.73 -6.13 -3.29
CA THR A 13 -11.41 -4.86 -3.59
C THR A 13 -11.64 -4.67 -5.09
N SER A 14 -12.86 -4.28 -5.47
CA SER A 14 -13.17 -3.85 -6.82
C SER A 14 -13.22 -2.33 -6.93
N CYS A 15 -12.56 -1.81 -7.97
CA CYS A 15 -12.62 -0.41 -8.36
C CYS A 15 -13.94 -0.16 -9.11
N MET A 16 -14.85 0.59 -8.49
CA MET A 16 -16.21 0.83 -9.03
C MET A 16 -16.24 2.08 -9.92
N LYS A 17 -15.43 3.08 -9.58
CA LYS A 17 -15.18 4.28 -10.40
C LYS A 17 -13.69 4.43 -10.70
N PRO A 18 -13.31 4.93 -11.90
CA PRO A 18 -11.93 5.29 -12.21
C PRO A 18 -11.32 6.18 -11.13
N ILE A 19 -10.01 6.03 -10.88
CA ILE A 19 -9.30 6.77 -9.83
C ILE A 19 -9.39 8.29 -10.05
N GLU A 20 -9.45 8.71 -11.32
CA GLU A 20 -9.61 10.10 -11.74
C GLU A 20 -10.95 10.71 -11.30
N GLU A 21 -11.96 9.88 -10.98
CA GLU A 21 -13.26 10.32 -10.48
C GLU A 21 -13.33 10.35 -8.94
N TRP A 22 -12.29 9.91 -8.22
CA TRP A 22 -12.32 9.86 -6.75
C TRP A 22 -12.26 11.25 -6.11
N ILE A 23 -11.74 12.24 -6.84
CA ILE A 23 -11.72 13.64 -6.44
C ILE A 23 -12.90 14.33 -7.14
N PRO A 24 -13.85 14.92 -6.39
CA PRO A 24 -14.95 15.65 -7.01
C PRO A 24 -14.45 16.81 -7.87
N SER A 25 -15.09 17.04 -9.02
CA SER A 25 -14.67 18.04 -10.00
C SER A 25 -14.66 19.49 -9.48
N TRP A 26 -15.30 19.76 -8.35
CA TRP A 26 -15.33 21.08 -7.71
C TRP A 26 -14.12 21.33 -6.80
N LEU A 27 -13.33 20.30 -6.48
CA LEU A 27 -12.16 20.38 -5.62
C LEU A 27 -10.89 20.44 -6.47
N ASP A 28 -9.94 21.29 -6.06
CA ASP A 28 -8.65 21.40 -6.73
C ASP A 28 -7.72 20.27 -6.27
N GLU A 29 -7.44 19.32 -7.16
CA GLU A 29 -6.55 18.17 -6.92
C GLU A 29 -5.17 18.59 -6.38
N SER A 30 -4.67 19.77 -6.75
CA SER A 30 -3.36 20.24 -6.28
C SER A 30 -3.31 20.47 -4.77
N THR A 31 -4.46 20.71 -4.15
CA THR A 31 -4.60 20.93 -2.69
C THR A 31 -4.66 19.63 -1.88
N ILE A 32 -4.84 18.49 -2.55
CA ILE A 32 -5.02 17.18 -1.91
C ILE A 32 -3.70 16.43 -1.93
N ASN A 33 -3.26 15.95 -0.77
CA ASN A 33 -2.06 15.13 -0.63
C ASN A 33 -2.37 13.72 -0.11
N ALA A 34 -3.57 13.47 0.41
CA ALA A 34 -4.06 12.13 0.75
C ALA A 34 -5.59 12.03 0.58
N ILE A 35 -6.08 10.84 0.23
CA ILE A 35 -7.49 10.47 0.20
C ILE A 35 -7.67 9.26 1.09
N ILE A 36 -8.55 9.40 2.09
CA ILE A 36 -8.87 8.36 3.08
C ILE A 36 -10.39 8.27 3.17
N GLY A 37 -10.94 7.06 3.30
CA GLY A 37 -12.38 6.86 3.43
C GLY A 37 -12.78 6.39 4.82
N VAL A 38 -14.01 6.70 5.20
CA VAL A 38 -14.65 6.17 6.39
C VAL A 38 -14.98 4.68 6.18
N GLU A 39 -14.66 3.84 7.15
CA GLU A 39 -15.02 2.41 7.18
C GLU A 39 -16.12 2.14 8.20
N ASN A 40 -16.02 2.71 9.39
CA ASN A 40 -17.07 2.63 10.40
C ASN A 40 -17.51 4.02 10.80
N ASP A 41 -18.82 4.23 10.84
CA ASP A 41 -19.49 5.43 11.34
C ASP A 41 -20.76 5.00 12.07
N ASP A 42 -20.56 4.16 13.09
CA ASP A 42 -21.62 3.63 13.93
C ASP A 42 -21.10 3.54 15.37
N ASN A 43 -21.96 3.95 16.29
CA ASN A 43 -21.75 3.96 17.73
C ASN A 43 -22.58 2.89 18.46
N THR A 44 -23.31 2.06 17.72
CA THR A 44 -24.14 0.98 18.26
C THR A 44 -23.39 -0.33 18.43
N ASP A 45 -22.41 -0.63 17.59
CA ASP A 45 -21.56 -1.81 17.73
C ASP A 45 -20.40 -1.55 18.70
N LYS A 46 -20.39 -2.29 19.81
CA LYS A 46 -19.38 -2.21 20.87
C LYS A 46 -17.99 -2.66 20.43
N LYS A 47 -17.87 -3.35 19.29
CA LYS A 47 -16.58 -3.75 18.72
C LYS A 47 -15.74 -2.52 18.34
N PHE A 48 -16.39 -1.46 17.87
CA PHE A 48 -15.71 -0.23 17.51
C PHE A 48 -15.56 0.66 18.76
N ARG A 49 -14.32 0.78 19.25
CA ARG A 49 -13.96 1.62 20.41
C ARG A 49 -13.97 3.12 20.09
N ARG A 50 -14.32 3.50 18.87
CA ARG A 50 -14.36 4.87 18.35
C ARG A 50 -15.67 5.07 17.56
N PRO A 51 -16.25 6.28 17.60
CA PRO A 51 -17.46 6.58 16.86
C PRO A 51 -17.26 6.52 15.34
N VAL A 52 -16.03 6.76 14.88
CA VAL A 52 -15.62 6.66 13.48
C VAL A 52 -14.33 5.86 13.39
N SER A 53 -14.14 5.10 12.32
CA SER A 53 -12.86 4.50 11.94
C SER A 53 -12.63 4.66 10.45
N PHE A 54 -11.36 4.87 10.07
CA PHE A 54 -10.97 5.00 8.66
C PHE A 54 -10.54 3.66 8.06
N SER A 55 -10.88 3.45 6.79
CA SER A 55 -10.58 2.23 6.05
C SER A 55 -9.08 2.02 5.96
N GLN A 56 -8.62 0.84 6.38
CA GLN A 56 -7.24 0.40 6.17
C GLN A 56 -7.05 -0.34 4.84
N ARG A 57 -8.13 -0.52 4.07
CA ARG A 57 -8.14 -1.38 2.89
C ARG A 57 -7.89 -0.63 1.60
N THR A 58 -8.04 0.69 1.57
CA THR A 58 -7.80 1.50 0.38
C THR A 58 -7.42 2.92 0.75
N TRP A 59 -6.32 3.40 0.16
CA TRP A 59 -5.79 4.76 0.36
C TRP A 59 -5.23 5.31 -0.94
N MET A 60 -5.19 6.64 -1.06
CA MET A 60 -4.38 7.32 -2.06
C MET A 60 -3.57 8.40 -1.39
N ALA A 61 -2.29 8.57 -1.73
CA ALA A 61 -1.50 9.69 -1.22
C ALA A 61 -0.29 10.03 -2.07
N LYS A 62 0.19 11.27 -1.92
CA LYS A 62 1.48 11.69 -2.46
C LYS A 62 2.64 11.08 -1.65
N PRO A 63 3.81 10.87 -2.29
CA PRO A 63 5.03 10.44 -1.59
C PRO A 63 5.32 11.27 -0.34
N GLY A 64 5.74 10.62 0.74
CA GLY A 64 6.19 11.29 1.96
C GLY A 64 5.10 11.90 2.83
N HIS A 65 3.82 11.62 2.58
CA HIS A 65 2.72 12.20 3.37
C HIS A 65 2.86 11.89 4.88
N PRO A 66 2.70 12.88 5.78
CA PRO A 66 2.94 12.72 7.23
C PRO A 66 2.17 11.59 7.92
N ILE A 67 0.96 11.27 7.45
CA ILE A 67 0.17 10.11 7.94
C ILE A 67 1.01 8.83 7.87
N PHE A 68 1.53 8.48 6.70
CA PHE A 68 2.28 7.22 6.52
C PHE A 68 3.64 7.26 7.20
N LYS A 69 4.24 8.44 7.35
CA LYS A 69 5.47 8.60 8.12
C LYS A 69 5.23 8.26 9.60
N THR A 70 4.15 8.82 10.16
CA THR A 70 3.77 8.58 11.56
C THR A 70 3.46 7.10 11.79
N ILE A 71 2.69 6.48 10.89
CA ILE A 71 2.39 5.02 10.97
C ILE A 71 3.67 4.19 10.99
N VAL A 72 4.64 4.48 10.11
CA VAL A 72 5.91 3.75 10.09
C VAL A 72 6.71 3.99 11.38
N GLU A 73 6.75 5.23 11.88
CA GLU A 73 7.40 5.56 13.15
C GLU A 73 6.76 4.80 14.32
N ASP A 74 5.43 4.77 14.40
CA ASP A 74 4.69 4.06 15.46
C ASP A 74 4.94 2.56 15.42
N VAL A 75 4.93 1.96 14.22
CA VAL A 75 5.27 0.53 14.04
C VAL A 75 6.70 0.25 14.45
N MET A 76 7.66 1.10 14.10
CA MET A 76 9.05 0.91 14.47
C MET A 76 9.25 1.01 15.99
N LEU A 77 8.64 2.00 16.64
CA LEU A 77 8.66 2.14 18.10
C LEU A 77 8.04 0.93 18.79
N TYR A 78 6.93 0.43 18.27
CA TYR A 78 6.30 -0.78 18.79
C TYR A 78 7.23 -1.98 18.68
N LEU A 79 7.83 -2.22 17.51
CA LEU A 79 8.78 -3.32 17.31
C LEU A 79 10.03 -3.22 18.20
N GLU A 80 10.46 -2.01 18.55
CA GLU A 80 11.57 -1.78 19.48
C GLU A 80 11.20 -2.09 20.93
N ASP A 81 9.95 -1.87 21.32
CA ASP A 81 9.45 -2.08 22.68
C ASP A 81 9.04 -3.55 22.95
N ILE A 82 8.90 -4.38 21.91
CA ILE A 82 8.67 -5.82 22.07
C ILE A 82 9.86 -6.45 22.82
N PRO A 83 9.66 -7.03 24.02
CA PRO A 83 10.72 -7.71 24.75
C PRO A 83 11.31 -8.84 23.89
N ARG A 84 12.63 -8.84 23.71
CA ARG A 84 13.34 -9.88 22.93
C ARG A 84 13.34 -11.27 23.59
N ASP A 85 12.80 -11.39 24.79
CA ASP A 85 12.80 -12.62 25.57
C ASP A 85 11.51 -13.41 25.31
N GLN A 86 11.57 -14.28 24.30
CA GLN A 86 10.51 -15.24 23.92
C GLN A 86 10.38 -16.41 24.93
N ASP A 87 10.87 -16.28 26.17
CA ASP A 87 10.79 -17.34 27.19
C ASP A 87 9.63 -17.15 28.17
N THR A 88 8.86 -16.07 28.04
CA THR A 88 7.55 -15.92 28.68
C THR A 88 6.50 -15.79 27.59
N GLY A 89 5.59 -16.76 27.48
CA GLY A 89 4.54 -16.86 26.46
C GLY A 89 3.53 -15.71 26.45
N VAL A 90 3.99 -14.52 26.08
CA VAL A 90 3.22 -13.28 25.89
C VAL A 90 2.86 -13.10 24.41
N ALA A 91 3.50 -13.84 23.50
CA ALA A 91 3.01 -14.05 22.14
C ALA A 91 1.74 -14.92 22.19
N GLY A 92 0.60 -14.29 22.49
CA GLY A 92 -0.71 -14.93 22.61
C GLY A 92 -1.53 -14.60 23.86
N SER A 93 -1.11 -13.66 24.70
CA SER A 93 -2.01 -13.11 25.73
C SER A 93 -2.99 -12.11 25.13
N GLU A 94 -4.25 -12.10 25.58
CA GLU A 94 -5.28 -11.14 25.15
C GLU A 94 -4.81 -9.67 25.25
N ASP A 95 -3.92 -9.37 26.19
CA ASP A 95 -3.30 -8.06 26.38
C ASP A 95 -2.36 -7.67 25.21
N GLY A 96 -1.66 -8.63 24.61
CA GLY A 96 -0.72 -8.39 23.50
C GLY A 96 -1.39 -8.20 22.15
N GLU A 97 -2.50 -8.91 21.88
CA GLU A 97 -3.35 -8.63 20.70
C GLU A 97 -4.05 -7.28 20.84
N GLY A 98 -4.49 -6.92 22.05
CA GLY A 98 -5.04 -5.59 22.35
C GLY A 98 -4.07 -4.46 22.01
N ASP A 99 -2.80 -4.59 22.43
CA ASP A 99 -1.75 -3.60 22.15
C ASP A 99 -1.43 -3.51 20.64
N ILE A 100 -1.37 -4.63 19.91
CA ILE A 100 -1.16 -4.61 18.45
C ILE A 100 -2.30 -3.89 17.74
N MET A 101 -3.55 -4.21 18.10
CA MET A 101 -4.73 -3.60 17.47
C MET A 101 -4.88 -2.12 17.83
N GLU A 102 -4.37 -1.70 18.99
CA GLU A 102 -4.34 -0.31 19.41
C GLU A 102 -3.25 0.51 18.70
N VAL A 103 -2.11 -0.12 18.37
CA VAL A 103 -0.98 0.55 17.69
C VAL A 103 -1.10 0.50 16.16
N ILE A 104 -1.33 -0.68 15.60
CA ILE A 104 -1.24 -0.94 14.15
C ILE A 104 -2.63 -1.22 13.53
N GLY A 105 -3.60 -1.59 14.37
CA GLY A 105 -4.98 -1.82 13.94
C GLY A 105 -5.72 -0.54 13.57
N SER A 106 -6.99 -0.70 13.20
CA SER A 106 -7.85 0.39 12.72
C SER A 106 -7.97 1.55 13.69
N ALA A 107 -7.87 1.30 15.00
CA ALA A 107 -7.87 2.32 16.03
C ALA A 107 -6.62 3.21 15.98
N GLY A 108 -5.42 2.62 15.94
CA GLY A 108 -4.14 3.34 15.85
C GLY A 108 -4.04 4.14 14.55
N PHE A 109 -4.42 3.51 13.43
CA PHE A 109 -4.53 4.19 12.14
C PHE A 109 -5.48 5.38 12.19
N THR A 110 -6.68 5.20 12.75
CA THR A 110 -7.67 6.28 12.83
C THR A 110 -7.17 7.45 13.68
N ASN A 111 -6.55 7.17 14.83
CA ASN A 111 -5.97 8.22 15.67
C ASN A 111 -4.87 8.98 14.91
N THR A 112 -3.98 8.26 14.21
CA THR A 112 -2.89 8.86 13.42
C THR A 112 -3.40 9.81 12.35
N VAL A 113 -4.46 9.43 11.62
CA VAL A 113 -5.09 10.30 10.60
C VAL A 113 -5.70 11.54 11.26
N MET A 114 -6.49 11.37 12.34
CA MET A 114 -7.09 12.48 13.08
C MET A 114 -6.05 13.47 13.62
N GLU A 115 -4.96 12.96 14.19
CA GLU A 115 -3.85 13.77 14.70
C GLU A 115 -3.11 14.51 13.60
N ASN A 116 -2.85 13.86 12.46
CA ASN A 116 -2.21 14.50 11.31
C ASN A 116 -3.08 15.62 10.74
N MET A 117 -4.38 15.39 10.54
CA MET A 117 -5.32 16.44 10.15
C MET A 117 -5.30 17.60 11.15
N GLY A 118 -5.28 17.30 12.45
CA GLY A 118 -5.24 18.32 13.48
C GLY A 118 -3.94 19.14 13.49
N LYS A 119 -2.80 18.49 13.26
CA LYS A 119 -1.48 19.16 13.10
C LYS A 119 -1.50 20.08 11.88
N THR A 120 -2.00 19.63 10.74
CA THR A 120 -2.11 20.43 9.50
C THR A 120 -3.05 21.63 9.68
N LEU A 121 -4.19 21.44 10.36
CA LEU A 121 -5.18 22.49 10.59
C LEU A 121 -4.82 23.44 11.74
N GLY A 122 -3.82 23.11 12.57
CA GLY A 122 -3.49 23.86 13.77
C GLY A 122 -4.58 23.83 14.85
N ARG A 123 -5.49 22.86 14.80
CA ARG A 123 -6.58 22.66 15.77
C ARG A 123 -6.91 21.19 15.91
N LYS A 124 -7.54 20.81 17.01
CA LYS A 124 -8.11 19.46 17.14
C LYS A 124 -9.26 19.29 16.15
N VAL A 125 -9.28 18.15 15.45
CA VAL A 125 -10.43 17.69 14.66
C VAL A 125 -11.30 16.86 15.58
N GLU A 126 -12.58 17.19 15.67
CA GLU A 126 -13.54 16.47 16.49
C GLU A 126 -14.23 15.36 15.69
N TRP A 127 -14.59 14.26 16.36
CA TRP A 127 -15.29 13.13 15.73
C TRP A 127 -16.58 13.56 15.02
N SER A 128 -17.30 14.53 15.58
CA SER A 128 -18.54 15.07 15.02
C SER A 128 -18.36 15.78 13.68
N GLU A 129 -17.12 16.11 13.28
CA GLU A 129 -16.83 16.67 11.96
C GLU A 129 -16.75 15.58 10.87
N ILE A 130 -16.58 14.32 11.27
CA ILE A 130 -16.44 13.16 10.37
C ILE A 130 -17.69 12.26 10.42
N GLN A 131 -18.39 12.22 11.55
CA GLN A 131 -19.62 11.46 11.69
C GLN A 131 -20.72 11.98 10.75
N GLY A 132 -21.39 11.05 10.08
CA GLY A 132 -22.48 11.30 9.16
C GLY A 132 -22.06 12.03 7.89
N LEU A 133 -20.80 11.92 7.47
CA LEU A 133 -20.33 12.55 6.23
C LEU A 133 -21.12 12.02 5.03
N LYS A 134 -21.73 12.95 4.30
CA LYS A 134 -22.50 12.67 3.07
C LYS A 134 -21.77 13.04 1.79
N GLU A 135 -20.81 13.95 1.89
CA GLU A 135 -20.03 14.45 0.77
C GLU A 135 -18.52 14.45 1.10
N PRO A 136 -17.64 14.26 0.10
CA PRO A 136 -16.20 14.36 0.30
C PRO A 136 -15.81 15.71 0.90
N THR A 137 -15.03 15.67 1.99
CA THR A 137 -14.69 16.87 2.77
C THR A 137 -13.18 16.95 2.96
N LEU A 138 -12.59 18.10 2.61
CA LEU A 138 -11.15 18.35 2.73
C LEU A 138 -10.78 18.87 4.13
N PHE A 139 -9.90 18.16 4.82
CA PHE A 139 -9.33 18.53 6.11
C PHE A 139 -7.85 18.85 5.97
N GLY A 140 -7.54 20.13 5.79
CA GLY A 140 -6.18 20.56 5.46
C GLY A 140 -5.84 20.10 4.04
N ASP A 141 -5.02 19.07 3.92
CA ASP A 141 -4.61 18.43 2.67
C ASP A 141 -5.12 16.97 2.53
N VAL A 142 -5.95 16.51 3.46
CA VAL A 142 -6.51 15.16 3.47
C VAL A 142 -7.98 15.20 3.06
N LEU A 143 -8.32 14.61 1.91
CA LEU A 143 -9.69 14.42 1.47
C LEU A 143 -10.29 13.20 2.20
N ILE A 144 -11.30 13.45 3.03
CA ILE A 144 -12.06 12.38 3.68
C ILE A 144 -13.30 12.06 2.86
N LEU A 145 -13.42 10.80 2.45
CA LEU A 145 -14.56 10.29 1.72
C LEU A 145 -15.64 9.78 2.68
N PRO A 146 -16.94 10.01 2.36
CA PRO A 146 -18.06 9.33 3.00
C PRO A 146 -17.91 7.81 3.00
N ILE A 147 -18.69 7.11 3.82
CA ILE A 147 -18.58 5.67 3.98
C ILE A 147 -18.70 4.89 2.65
N ASN A 148 -19.52 5.35 1.70
CA ASN A 148 -19.62 4.65 0.42
C ASN A 148 -18.33 4.74 -0.41
N GLY A 149 -17.50 5.75 -0.19
CA GLY A 149 -16.25 5.94 -0.92
C GLY A 149 -15.35 4.72 -0.81
N PHE A 150 -14.79 4.47 0.38
CA PHE A 150 -13.88 3.33 0.67
C PHE A 150 -14.37 2.36 1.75
N GLY A 151 -15.64 2.43 2.15
CA GLY A 151 -16.24 1.54 3.16
C GLY A 151 -17.50 0.83 2.66
N SER A 152 -17.78 0.84 1.35
CA SER A 152 -18.98 0.20 0.81
C SER A 152 -18.91 -1.34 0.87
N GLY A 153 -20.09 -1.97 0.95
CA GLY A 153 -20.23 -3.43 1.02
C GLY A 153 -20.34 -3.99 2.45
N GLN A 154 -20.37 -3.12 3.45
CA GLN A 154 -20.56 -3.51 4.86
C GLN A 154 -22.05 -3.46 5.24
N GLU A 155 -22.43 -4.26 6.26
CA GLU A 155 -23.81 -4.36 6.76
C GLU A 155 -24.18 -3.25 7.78
N HIS A 156 -23.26 -2.35 8.13
CA HIS A 156 -23.43 -1.31 9.16
C HIS A 156 -23.17 0.11 8.64
N SER A 157 -23.32 1.12 9.52
CA SER A 157 -22.92 2.52 9.29
C SER A 157 -23.49 3.20 8.04
N HIS A 158 -24.67 2.79 7.58
CA HIS A 158 -25.29 3.28 6.33
C HIS A 158 -24.48 2.99 5.06
N SER A 159 -23.57 2.00 5.09
CA SER A 159 -22.89 1.54 3.87
C SER A 159 -23.93 1.12 2.82
N SER A 160 -23.69 1.52 1.57
CA SER A 160 -24.57 1.35 0.41
C SER A 160 -25.85 2.19 0.41
N ASP A 161 -26.06 3.08 1.39
CA ASP A 161 -27.13 4.09 1.35
C ASP A 161 -26.69 5.25 0.42
N PRO A 162 -27.39 5.53 -0.69
CA PRO A 162 -27.01 6.58 -1.63
C PRO A 162 -26.86 7.98 -1.03
N ASP A 163 -27.46 8.23 0.14
CA ASP A 163 -27.32 9.52 0.84
C ASP A 163 -25.91 9.76 1.42
N TYR A 164 -25.06 8.73 1.47
CA TYR A 164 -23.73 8.78 2.09
C TYR A 164 -22.60 8.66 1.05
N GLY A 165 -22.76 9.37 -0.07
CA GLY A 165 -21.76 9.51 -1.12
C GLY A 165 -21.79 8.40 -2.17
N GLU A 166 -20.96 8.56 -3.20
CA GLU A 166 -20.82 7.58 -4.27
C GLU A 166 -19.99 6.37 -3.82
N ILE A 167 -20.29 5.23 -4.42
CA ILE A 167 -19.48 4.02 -4.26
C ILE A 167 -18.28 4.08 -5.20
N LEU A 168 -17.09 4.35 -4.66
CA LEU A 168 -15.85 4.47 -5.45
C LEU A 168 -15.10 3.13 -5.52
N VAL A 169 -15.05 2.42 -4.39
CA VAL A 169 -14.56 1.04 -4.32
C VAL A 169 -15.55 0.17 -3.55
N LYS A 170 -15.49 -1.13 -3.80
CA LYS A 170 -16.32 -2.13 -3.12
C LYS A 170 -15.46 -3.26 -2.58
N HIS A 171 -15.55 -3.51 -1.29
CA HIS A 171 -14.89 -4.64 -0.64
C HIS A 171 -15.77 -5.88 -0.73
N HIS A 172 -15.15 -7.01 -1.06
CA HIS A 172 -15.81 -8.32 -1.04
C HIS A 172 -15.51 -8.94 0.33
N ALA A 173 -16.48 -8.85 1.25
CA ALA A 173 -16.38 -9.53 2.54
C ALA A 173 -16.48 -11.03 2.30
N ASP A 174 -15.35 -11.67 1.95
CA ASP A 174 -15.00 -13.08 2.10
C ASP A 174 -13.68 -13.30 1.34
N GLY A 175 -12.62 -13.59 2.08
CA GLY A 175 -11.33 -13.95 1.48
C GLY A 175 -11.49 -15.08 0.47
N VAL A 176 -10.96 -14.87 -0.74
CA VAL A 176 -10.54 -15.91 -1.72
C VAL A 176 -11.54 -17.00 -2.19
N GLU A 177 -12.79 -17.08 -1.73
CA GLU A 177 -13.71 -18.16 -2.18
C GLU A 177 -14.50 -17.89 -3.48
N SER A 178 -14.22 -16.81 -4.23
CA SER A 178 -14.83 -16.64 -5.56
C SER A 178 -13.87 -16.42 -6.72
N ILE A 179 -12.54 -16.51 -6.50
CA ILE A 179 -11.63 -16.85 -7.60
C ILE A 179 -11.63 -18.36 -7.75
N ALA A 180 -12.77 -18.92 -8.16
CA ALA A 180 -12.75 -20.19 -8.86
C ALA A 180 -12.10 -19.91 -10.22
N LEU A 181 -10.76 -19.86 -10.25
CA LEU A 181 -10.03 -20.11 -11.48
C LEU A 181 -10.39 -21.55 -11.84
N THR A 182 -11.40 -21.71 -12.68
CA THR A 182 -11.59 -23.00 -13.33
C THR A 182 -10.37 -23.19 -14.22
N ALA A 183 -9.89 -24.43 -14.37
CA ALA A 183 -8.77 -24.73 -15.25
C ALA A 183 -9.00 -24.31 -16.72
N ALA A 184 -10.18 -23.77 -17.07
CA ALA A 184 -10.51 -23.17 -18.35
C ALA A 184 -10.07 -21.71 -18.50
N ASP A 185 -9.79 -20.98 -17.40
CA ASP A 185 -9.42 -19.55 -17.43
C ASP A 185 -7.90 -19.31 -17.48
N VAL A 186 -7.09 -20.37 -17.41
CA VAL A 186 -5.66 -20.33 -17.72
C VAL A 186 -5.46 -20.83 -19.15
N THR A 187 -5.70 -19.97 -20.14
CA THR A 187 -5.02 -20.15 -21.42
C THR A 187 -3.59 -19.67 -21.24
N ILE A 188 -2.69 -20.63 -20.97
CA ILE A 188 -1.27 -20.41 -21.24
C ILE A 188 -1.21 -20.21 -22.75
N ASP A 189 -0.99 -18.98 -23.21
CA ASP A 189 -0.59 -18.76 -24.59
C ASP A 189 0.65 -19.63 -24.83
N GLU A 190 0.52 -20.62 -25.71
CA GLU A 190 1.64 -21.46 -26.11
C GLU A 190 2.80 -20.54 -26.51
N GLU A 191 4.00 -20.83 -25.97
CA GLU A 191 5.22 -20.15 -26.39
C GLU A 191 5.30 -20.13 -27.92
N PRO A 192 5.70 -19.01 -28.55
CA PRO A 192 5.81 -18.96 -29.99
C PRO A 192 6.83 -20.00 -30.43
N LYS A 193 6.37 -21.02 -31.16
CA LYS A 193 7.25 -21.97 -31.86
C LYS A 193 8.07 -21.19 -32.87
N VAL A 194 9.32 -20.90 -32.52
CA VAL A 194 10.34 -20.51 -33.50
C VAL A 194 10.65 -21.75 -34.33
N GLU A 195 10.07 -21.81 -35.53
CA GLU A 195 10.37 -22.83 -36.51
C GLU A 195 11.75 -22.56 -37.10
N VAL A 196 12.77 -23.22 -36.53
CA VAL A 196 14.12 -23.21 -37.10
C VAL A 196 14.08 -24.04 -38.38
N GLN A 197 14.02 -23.36 -39.54
CA GLN A 197 14.25 -24.01 -40.82
C GLN A 197 15.73 -24.43 -40.89
N VAL A 198 15.98 -25.74 -40.76
CA VAL A 198 17.28 -26.33 -41.04
C VAL A 198 17.47 -26.30 -42.56
N LEU A 199 18.18 -25.29 -43.06
CA LEU A 199 18.65 -25.27 -44.44
C LEU A 199 19.77 -26.29 -44.59
N GLU A 200 19.60 -27.26 -45.49
CA GLU A 200 20.67 -28.18 -45.87
C GLU A 200 21.84 -27.42 -46.52
N PRO A 201 23.10 -27.79 -46.25
CA PRO A 201 24.25 -27.07 -46.76
C PRO A 201 24.36 -27.26 -48.28
N THR A 202 24.13 -26.18 -49.02
CA THR A 202 24.47 -26.10 -50.44
C THR A 202 25.96 -25.77 -50.57
N THR A 203 26.69 -26.68 -51.20
CA THR A 203 28.10 -26.50 -51.57
C THR A 203 28.20 -25.39 -52.61
N THR A 204 29.02 -24.36 -52.37
CA THR A 204 29.88 -23.74 -53.40
C THR A 204 30.86 -22.76 -52.77
N ASP A 205 32.12 -22.95 -53.16
CA ASP A 205 33.29 -22.17 -52.77
C ASP A 205 33.34 -20.75 -53.37
N ASN A 206 34.09 -19.89 -52.66
CA ASN A 206 34.74 -18.64 -53.09
C ASN A 206 33.85 -17.38 -53.21
N VAL A 207 34.08 -16.36 -52.37
CA VAL A 207 35.07 -15.26 -52.57
C VAL A 207 35.05 -14.28 -51.37
N GLU A 208 36.25 -14.03 -50.85
CA GLU A 208 36.88 -12.86 -50.16
C GLU A 208 36.09 -11.84 -49.30
N GLU A 209 36.59 -11.74 -48.05
CA GLU A 209 36.92 -10.60 -47.17
C GLU A 209 36.05 -9.31 -47.14
N SER A 210 35.57 -8.98 -45.93
CA SER A 210 35.95 -7.72 -45.26
C SER A 210 35.53 -7.71 -43.77
N ASP A 211 36.35 -7.01 -43.00
CA ASP A 211 36.53 -7.01 -41.54
C ASP A 211 35.30 -6.64 -40.66
N LEU A 212 35.25 -7.23 -39.45
CA LEU A 212 35.55 -6.54 -38.18
C LEU A 212 35.13 -7.42 -36.98
N SER A 213 36.13 -8.03 -36.32
CA SER A 213 35.99 -8.80 -35.08
C SER A 213 35.94 -7.88 -33.85
N TYR A 214 34.89 -8.00 -33.03
CA TYR A 214 34.92 -7.61 -31.62
C TYR A 214 35.21 -8.85 -30.78
N GLN A 215 36.41 -8.92 -30.20
CA GLN A 215 36.80 -9.88 -29.18
C GLN A 215 36.48 -9.30 -27.80
N ALA A 216 35.83 -10.10 -26.96
CA ALA A 216 35.70 -9.84 -25.53
C ALA A 216 36.92 -10.44 -24.82
N GLU A 217 37.72 -9.60 -24.16
CA GLU A 217 38.78 -10.05 -23.26
C GLU A 217 38.33 -9.78 -21.81
N ASN A 218 38.10 -10.87 -21.09
CA ASN A 218 38.18 -10.93 -19.63
C ASN A 218 39.65 -11.11 -19.28
N ASP A 219 40.23 -10.17 -18.55
CA ASP A 219 41.50 -10.39 -17.84
C ASP A 219 41.39 -9.85 -16.42
N THR A 220 41.15 -10.76 -15.49
CA THR A 220 41.53 -10.62 -14.08
C THR A 220 43.03 -10.92 -13.99
N ASN A 221 43.83 -9.95 -13.56
CA ASN A 221 45.16 -10.26 -13.04
C ASN A 221 45.44 -9.46 -11.77
N GLU A 222 45.75 -10.22 -10.74
CA GLU A 222 46.19 -9.80 -9.41
C GLU A 222 47.52 -9.05 -9.51
N THR A 223 47.71 -8.03 -8.67
CA THR A 223 49.06 -7.70 -8.20
C THR A 223 49.00 -7.01 -6.84
N GLU A 224 49.62 -7.68 -5.87
CA GLU A 224 49.97 -7.21 -4.53
C GLU A 224 50.86 -5.96 -4.59
N ILE A 225 50.66 -5.01 -3.67
CA ILE A 225 51.72 -4.10 -3.22
C ILE A 225 51.70 -4.00 -1.69
N GLU A 226 52.90 -4.18 -1.15
CA GLU A 226 53.33 -4.39 0.22
C GLU A 226 52.98 -3.26 1.21
N THR A 227 52.66 -3.64 2.45
CA THR A 227 52.72 -2.78 3.63
C THR A 227 53.98 -3.14 4.45
N GLN A 228 54.95 -2.22 4.51
CA GLN A 228 56.03 -2.27 5.50
C GLN A 228 55.57 -1.64 6.82
N GLY A 229 55.75 -2.37 7.93
CA GLY A 229 55.72 -1.86 9.31
C GLY A 229 56.89 -0.88 9.58
N ASP A 230 57.08 -0.32 10.76
CA ASP A 230 56.75 -0.75 12.13
C ASP A 230 57.05 0.46 13.06
N GLU A 231 56.80 0.27 14.36
CA GLU A 231 57.43 0.92 15.52
C GLU A 231 56.59 1.94 16.34
N THR A 232 56.03 1.40 17.43
CA THR A 232 56.09 1.99 18.79
C THR A 232 57.18 1.21 19.57
N PRO A 233 57.73 1.60 20.75
CA PRO A 233 57.13 2.42 21.82
C PRO A 233 58.10 3.34 22.64
N VAL A 234 57.56 4.21 23.51
CA VAL A 234 57.62 4.21 25.01
C VAL A 234 56.72 5.34 25.50
#